data_AF-A0A1B9A0P5-F1
#
_entry.id   AF-A0A1B9A0P5-F1
#
_cell.length_a   1.000
_cell.length_b   1.000
_cell.length_c   1.000
_cell.angle_alpha   90.00
_cell.angle_beta   90.00
_cell.angle_gamma   90.00
#
_symmetry.space_group_name_H-M   'P 1'
#
loop_
_entity.id
_entity.type
_entity.pdbx_description
1 polymer ?
#
loop_
_entity_poly.entity_id
_entity_poly.type
_entity_poly.pdbx_seq_one_letter_code
_entity_poly.pdbx_strand_id
1 'polypeptide(L)'
;MKIIISFLSIFTCAFCFGQSDWSYIGSSVNKMDYYIKDIRKTYKDDVYSIWLKIEYPEKKVKNKKGQWTTVAGNHTISSSNINCTEKETKLDRVIKYSNKGIVLKDQTMYSEWERIIPESMAEAVFNFVCGEPE
;
A
#
# COMPACT_ATOMS: atom_id res chain seq x y z
N MET A 1 -1.28 -60.41 19.83
CA MET A 1 -1.75 -59.05 20.21
C MET A 1 -0.69 -58.06 19.76
N LYS A 2 -0.88 -57.41 18.60
CA LYS A 2 0.08 -56.44 18.05
C LYS A 2 -0.51 -55.04 18.26
N ILE A 3 0.09 -54.27 19.16
CA ILE A 3 -0.24 -52.86 19.36
C ILE A 3 0.48 -52.10 18.24
N ILE A 4 -0.28 -51.61 17.27
CA ILE A 4 0.22 -50.75 16.20
C ILE A 4 0.25 -49.33 16.74
N ILE A 5 1.43 -48.86 17.15
CA ILE A 5 1.66 -47.44 17.44
C ILE A 5 1.95 -46.76 16.10
N SER A 6 0.92 -46.15 15.51
CA SER A 6 1.08 -45.26 14.36
C SER A 6 1.39 -43.85 14.87
N PHE A 7 2.68 -43.56 15.01
CA PHE A 7 3.21 -42.24 15.36
C PHE A 7 3.78 -41.64 14.08
N LEU A 8 2.92 -41.14 13.19
CA LEU A 8 3.36 -40.55 11.93
C LEU A 8 2.62 -39.26 11.60
N SER A 9 3.36 -38.16 11.77
CA SER A 9 3.32 -36.99 10.90
C SER A 9 2.04 -36.14 10.92
N ILE A 10 1.82 -35.42 12.03
CA ILE A 10 1.22 -34.08 11.92
C ILE A 10 2.39 -33.12 11.66
N PHE A 11 2.73 -33.01 10.37
CA PHE A 11 3.64 -32.00 9.84
C PHE A 11 2.97 -30.65 10.10
N THR A 12 3.44 -29.95 11.12
CA THR A 12 3.03 -28.59 11.45
C THR A 12 3.47 -27.66 10.32
N CYS A 13 2.67 -27.60 9.26
CA CYS A 13 2.66 -26.47 8.33
C CYS A 13 1.96 -25.31 9.03
N ALA A 14 2.54 -24.86 10.15
CA ALA A 14 2.10 -23.66 10.83
C ALA A 14 2.55 -22.47 9.99
N PHE A 15 1.70 -22.08 9.05
CA PHE A 15 1.48 -20.71 8.63
C PHE A 15 2.75 -19.90 8.32
N CYS A 16 3.47 -20.25 7.25
CA CYS A 16 4.26 -19.27 6.50
C CYS A 16 3.33 -18.38 5.66
N PHE A 17 2.34 -17.71 6.29
CA PHE A 17 1.68 -16.59 5.64
C PHE A 17 2.54 -15.36 5.91
N GLY A 18 3.48 -15.10 5.00
CA GLY A 18 4.03 -13.76 4.82
C GLY A 18 2.95 -12.86 4.21
N GLN A 19 1.88 -12.60 4.97
CA GLN A 19 0.91 -11.58 4.58
C GLN A 19 1.63 -10.24 4.68
N SER A 20 1.72 -9.55 3.55
CA SER A 20 2.19 -8.17 3.51
C SER A 20 1.31 -7.35 4.45
N ASP A 21 1.89 -6.67 5.45
CA ASP A 21 1.20 -5.80 6.44
C ASP A 21 0.39 -4.63 5.84
N TRP A 22 0.28 -4.55 4.51
CA TRP A 22 -0.42 -3.52 3.77
C TRP A 22 -1.86 -3.94 3.50
N SER A 23 -2.81 -3.08 3.85
CA SER A 23 -4.22 -3.26 3.55
C SER A 23 -4.56 -2.70 2.17
N TYR A 24 -5.22 -3.47 1.32
CA TYR A 24 -5.65 -3.01 0.00
C TYR A 24 -6.86 -2.09 0.11
N ILE A 25 -6.82 -0.93 -0.57
CA ILE A 25 -7.91 0.05 -0.60
C ILE A 25 -8.71 -0.09 -1.90
N GLY A 26 -8.03 -0.22 -3.04
CA GLY A 26 -8.69 -0.21 -4.35
C GLY A 26 -7.73 0.05 -5.50
N SER A 27 -8.27 -0.03 -6.72
CA SER A 27 -7.56 0.31 -7.95
C SER A 27 -8.15 1.57 -8.58
N SER A 28 -7.28 2.43 -9.10
CA SER A 28 -7.70 3.51 -9.99
C SER A 28 -8.11 3.00 -11.38
N VAL A 29 -8.78 3.85 -12.17
CA VAL A 29 -9.12 3.59 -13.58
C VAL A 29 -7.90 3.16 -14.42
N ASN A 30 -6.71 3.69 -14.10
CA ASN A 30 -5.46 3.36 -14.76
C ASN A 30 -4.78 2.09 -14.23
N LYS A 31 -5.50 1.26 -13.44
CA LYS A 31 -5.02 0.02 -12.84
C LYS A 31 -3.79 0.22 -11.93
N MET A 32 -3.74 1.37 -11.27
CA MET A 32 -2.80 1.57 -10.16
C MET A 32 -3.49 1.11 -8.89
N ASP A 33 -2.82 0.24 -8.14
CA ASP A 33 -3.35 -0.34 -6.91
C ASP A 33 -2.87 0.45 -5.69
N TYR A 34 -3.79 0.69 -4.76
CA TYR A 34 -3.56 1.51 -3.57
C TYR A 34 -3.62 0.63 -2.34
N TYR A 35 -2.63 0.78 -1.48
CA TYR A 35 -2.53 0.07 -0.21
C TYR A 35 -2.15 1.02 0.91
N ILE A 36 -2.56 0.71 2.13
CA ILE A 36 -2.31 1.53 3.32
C ILE A 36 -1.71 0.71 4.45
N LYS A 37 -0.89 1.36 5.27
CA LYS A 37 -0.29 0.78 6.47
C LYS A 37 -0.12 1.85 7.54
N ASP A 38 0.03 1.40 8.79
CA ASP A 38 0.49 2.22 9.92
C ASP A 38 -0.42 3.44 10.19
N ILE A 39 -1.73 3.22 10.19
CA ILE A 39 -2.72 4.26 10.53
C ILE A 39 -2.60 4.60 12.00
N ARG A 40 -2.19 5.84 12.31
CA ARG A 40 -1.94 6.29 13.69
C ARG A 40 -2.60 7.64 13.93
N LYS A 41 -3.46 7.71 14.94
CA LYS A 41 -4.01 8.98 15.40
C LYS A 41 -2.89 9.86 15.96
N THR A 42 -2.81 11.10 15.50
CA THR A 42 -1.87 12.10 16.00
C THR A 42 -2.46 12.82 17.22
N TYR A 43 -1.63 13.56 17.95
CA TYR A 43 -2.07 14.32 19.12
C TYR A 43 -3.00 15.50 18.79
N LYS A 44 -3.15 15.85 17.50
CA LYS A 44 -4.05 16.92 17.03
C LYS A 44 -5.39 16.31 16.62
N ASP A 45 -6.47 17.01 16.99
CA ASP A 45 -7.86 16.59 16.83
C ASP A 45 -8.15 15.86 15.51
N ASP A 46 -8.53 14.60 15.63
CA ASP A 46 -8.92 13.67 14.56
C ASP A 46 -8.05 13.67 13.28
N VAL A 47 -6.76 13.95 13.46
CA VAL A 47 -5.75 13.82 12.41
C VAL A 47 -5.04 12.48 12.52
N TYR A 48 -4.97 11.72 11.43
CA TYR A 48 -4.29 10.43 11.34
C TYR A 48 -3.08 10.52 10.41
N SER A 49 -1.95 9.99 10.85
CA SER A 49 -0.77 9.77 10.02
C SER A 49 -0.83 8.37 9.41
N ILE A 50 -0.51 8.26 8.13
CA ILE A 50 -0.59 7.00 7.37
C ILE A 50 0.63 6.83 6.46
N TRP A 51 0.89 5.59 6.06
CA TRP A 51 1.68 5.27 4.89
C TRP A 51 0.78 4.75 3.77
N LEU A 52 0.90 5.36 2.59
CA LEU A 52 0.18 4.97 1.38
C LEU A 52 1.19 4.40 0.37
N LYS A 53 0.88 3.25 -0.21
CA LYS A 53 1.62 2.62 -1.30
C LYS A 53 0.76 2.61 -2.56
N ILE A 54 1.34 3.08 -3.66
CA ILE A 54 0.73 3.06 -4.99
C ILE A 54 1.59 2.17 -5.89
N GLU A 55 1.04 1.08 -6.38
CA GLU A 55 1.69 0.18 -7.34
C GLU A 55 1.22 0.54 -8.76
N TYR A 56 2.18 0.81 -9.65
CA TYR A 56 1.88 1.09 -11.04
C TYR A 56 1.86 -0.21 -11.84
N PRO A 57 0.98 -0.35 -12.85
CA PRO A 57 0.90 -1.58 -13.61
C PRO A 57 2.21 -1.90 -14.33
N GLU A 58 2.58 -3.18 -14.37
CA GLU A 58 3.72 -3.63 -15.16
C GLU A 58 3.42 -3.52 -16.66
N LYS A 59 4.46 -3.15 -17.41
CA LYS A 59 4.43 -3.19 -18.88
C LYS A 59 5.57 -4.06 -19.36
N LYS A 60 5.23 -5.10 -20.13
CA LYS A 60 6.19 -5.99 -20.77
C LYS A 60 6.31 -5.61 -22.25
N VAL A 61 7.55 -5.53 -22.72
CA VAL A 61 7.87 -5.26 -24.14
C VAL A 61 8.89 -6.28 -24.62
N LYS A 62 8.88 -6.61 -25.92
CA LYS A 62 9.95 -7.43 -26.50
C LYS A 62 11.16 -6.56 -26.81
N ASN A 63 12.34 -7.01 -26.43
CA ASN A 63 13.60 -6.38 -26.81
C ASN A 63 13.95 -6.71 -28.28
N LYS A 64 15.04 -6.13 -28.80
CA LYS A 64 15.54 -6.41 -30.16
C LYS A 64 15.89 -7.88 -30.41
N LYS A 65 16.06 -8.68 -29.35
CA LYS A 65 16.32 -10.13 -29.40
C LYS A 65 15.05 -10.97 -29.27
N GLY A 66 13.86 -10.36 -29.29
CA GLY A 66 12.57 -11.03 -29.16
C GLY A 66 12.20 -11.48 -27.74
N GLN A 67 13.03 -11.19 -26.74
CA GLN A 67 12.80 -11.58 -25.35
C GLN A 67 11.92 -10.54 -24.64
N TRP A 68 10.99 -11.01 -23.80
CA TRP A 68 10.17 -10.13 -22.96
C TRP A 68 11.02 -9.48 -21.86
N THR A 69 10.86 -8.18 -21.70
CA THR A 69 11.44 -7.40 -20.60
C THR A 69 10.39 -6.50 -19.97
N THR A 70 10.43 -6.35 -18.65
CA THR A 70 9.54 -5.46 -17.90
C THR A 70 10.14 -4.06 -17.88
N VAL A 71 9.40 -3.07 -18.38
CA VAL A 71 9.82 -1.66 -18.51
C VAL A 71 9.02 -0.69 -17.63
N ALA A 72 7.98 -1.16 -16.95
CA ALA A 72 7.22 -0.41 -15.95
C ALA A 72 7.01 -1.27 -14.68
N GLY A 73 6.10 -0.90 -13.78
CA GLY A 73 5.93 -1.59 -12.49
C GLY A 73 6.64 -0.92 -11.32
N ASN A 74 6.93 0.38 -11.43
CA ASN A 74 7.43 1.16 -10.30
C ASN A 74 6.36 1.19 -9.20
N HIS A 75 6.75 1.56 -7.99
CA HIS A 75 5.79 1.88 -6.93
C HIS A 75 6.22 3.13 -6.18
N THR A 76 5.25 3.80 -5.59
CA THR A 76 5.46 4.98 -4.72
C THR A 76 4.97 4.65 -3.34
N ILE A 77 5.76 5.02 -2.32
CA ILE A 77 5.35 5.01 -0.92
C ILE A 77 5.37 6.46 -0.44
N SER A 78 4.30 6.90 0.20
CA SER A 78 4.19 8.25 0.74
C SER A 78 3.68 8.23 2.18
N SER A 79 4.19 9.14 3.00
CA SER A 79 3.59 9.45 4.30
C SER A 79 2.67 10.65 4.15
N SER A 80 1.48 10.57 4.75
CA SER A 80 0.48 11.63 4.70
C SER A 80 -0.26 11.74 6.02
N ASN A 81 -0.78 12.93 6.30
CA ASN A 81 -1.74 13.16 7.37
C ASN A 81 -3.11 13.39 6.77
N ILE A 82 -4.14 12.87 7.42
CA ILE A 82 -5.55 13.00 7.03
C ILE A 82 -6.29 13.60 8.21
N ASN A 83 -6.96 14.73 7.98
CA ASN A 83 -7.84 15.37 8.95
C ASN A 83 -9.27 14.89 8.68
N CYS A 84 -9.79 14.04 9.57
CA CYS A 84 -11.12 13.45 9.44
C CYS A 84 -12.25 14.47 9.68
N THR A 85 -11.99 15.52 10.45
CA THR A 85 -12.95 16.60 10.73
C THR A 85 -13.14 17.52 9.53
N GLU A 86 -12.04 18.02 8.96
CA GLU A 86 -12.07 19.02 7.88
C GLU A 86 -12.14 18.40 6.47
N LYS A 87 -12.01 17.07 6.37
CA LYS A 87 -11.90 16.34 5.09
C LYS A 87 -10.74 16.87 4.24
N GLU A 88 -9.57 16.96 4.88
CA GLU A 88 -8.33 17.44 4.28
C GLU A 88 -7.20 16.42 4.39
N THR A 89 -6.24 16.52 3.50
CA THR A 89 -5.03 15.70 3.50
C THR A 89 -3.79 16.56 3.32
N LYS A 90 -2.67 16.07 3.85
CA LYS A 90 -1.36 16.72 3.74
C LYS A 90 -0.30 15.66 3.47
N LEU A 91 0.54 15.89 2.47
CA LEU A 91 1.61 15.00 2.05
C LEU A 91 2.95 15.39 2.70
N ASP A 92 3.60 14.48 3.42
CA ASP A 92 4.84 14.79 4.16
C ASP A 92 6.09 14.24 3.48
N ARG A 93 6.00 13.06 2.84
CA ARG A 93 7.15 12.43 2.18
C ARG A 93 6.69 11.58 1.01
N VAL A 94 7.52 11.50 -0.02
CA VAL A 94 7.30 10.64 -1.18
C VAL A 94 8.60 9.92 -1.52
N ILE A 95 8.53 8.60 -1.59
CA ILE A 95 9.62 7.73 -2.01
C ILE A 95 9.16 6.95 -3.23
N LYS A 96 9.90 7.05 -4.33
CA LYS A 96 9.63 6.30 -5.56
C LYS A 96 10.66 5.20 -5.70
N TYR A 97 10.19 4.00 -5.99
CA TYR A 97 10.99 2.81 -6.20
C TYR A 97 10.84 2.31 -7.62
N SER A 98 11.93 1.77 -8.17
CA SER A 98 11.86 0.97 -9.38
C SER A 98 11.11 -0.34 -9.12
N ASN A 99 10.73 -1.04 -10.18
CA ASN A 99 10.19 -2.40 -10.11
C ASN A 99 11.14 -3.44 -9.46
N LYS A 100 12.40 -3.08 -9.21
CA LYS A 100 13.39 -3.91 -8.49
C LYS A 100 13.61 -3.47 -7.03
N GLY A 101 12.80 -2.52 -6.53
CA GLY A 101 12.94 -1.99 -5.17
C GLY A 101 14.10 -0.99 -4.99
N ILE A 102 14.68 -0.48 -6.08
CA ILE A 102 15.74 0.55 -6.00
C ILE A 102 15.07 1.92 -5.82
N VAL A 103 15.50 2.70 -4.83
CA VAL A 103 15.03 4.08 -4.64
C VAL A 103 15.45 4.92 -5.85
N LEU A 104 14.45 5.44 -6.57
CA LEU A 104 14.62 6.37 -7.69
C LEU A 104 14.53 7.82 -7.23
N LYS A 105 13.72 8.09 -6.21
CA LYS A 105 13.51 9.42 -5.64
C LYS A 105 13.08 9.29 -4.18
N ASP A 106 13.56 10.19 -3.33
CA ASP A 106 13.12 10.34 -1.95
C ASP A 106 13.06 11.83 -1.65
N GLN A 107 11.88 12.35 -1.31
CA GLN A 107 11.72 13.75 -0.97
C GLN A 107 10.78 13.93 0.21
N THR A 108 11.18 14.79 1.13
CA THR A 108 10.27 15.40 2.11
C THR A 108 9.49 16.51 1.43
N MET A 109 8.21 16.59 1.73
CA MET A 109 7.26 17.55 1.20
C MET A 109 6.90 18.57 2.28
N TYR A 110 6.95 19.85 1.92
CA TYR A 110 6.32 20.92 2.68
C TYR A 110 5.00 21.25 1.99
N SER A 111 4.05 20.33 2.03
CA SER A 111 2.71 20.57 1.49
C SER A 111 1.82 21.27 2.51
N GLU A 112 0.90 22.07 2.01
CA GLU A 112 -0.21 22.60 2.79
C GLU A 112 -1.32 21.56 2.90
N TRP A 113 -2.29 21.81 3.79
CA TRP A 113 -3.51 21.03 3.82
C TRP A 113 -4.32 21.28 2.56
N GLU A 114 -4.78 20.22 1.92
CA GLU A 114 -5.59 20.26 0.71
C GLU A 114 -6.90 19.51 0.93
N ARG A 115 -8.00 20.09 0.44
CA ARG A 115 -9.31 19.43 0.50
C ARG A 115 -9.33 18.18 -0.36
N ILE A 116 -9.92 17.12 0.17
CA ILE A 116 -10.07 15.86 -0.56
C ILE A 116 -11.15 16.04 -1.64
N ILE A 117 -10.77 15.74 -2.89
CA ILE A 117 -11.65 15.81 -4.05
C ILE A 117 -12.60 14.59 -4.04
N PRO A 118 -13.92 14.79 -4.21
CA PRO A 118 -14.87 13.69 -4.34
C PRO A 118 -14.56 12.76 -5.52
N GLU A 119 -14.96 11.49 -5.42
CA GLU A 119 -14.78 10.42 -6.41
C GLU A 119 -13.32 10.18 -6.80
N SER A 120 -12.39 10.56 -5.91
CA SER A 120 -10.95 10.35 -6.10
C SER A 120 -10.45 9.19 -5.26
N MET A 121 -9.27 8.66 -5.60
CA MET A 121 -8.59 7.70 -4.72
C MET A 121 -8.23 8.31 -3.35
N ALA A 122 -8.06 9.64 -3.26
CA ALA A 122 -7.85 10.28 -1.97
C ALA A 122 -9.11 10.21 -1.08
N GLU A 123 -10.31 10.26 -1.67
CA GLU A 123 -11.57 10.04 -0.93
C GLU A 123 -11.72 8.58 -0.50
N ALA A 124 -11.35 7.62 -1.33
CA ALA A 124 -11.34 6.21 -0.93
C ALA A 124 -10.39 5.97 0.27
N VAL A 125 -9.19 6.57 0.24
CA VAL A 125 -8.24 6.53 1.36
C VAL A 125 -8.83 7.20 2.61
N PHE A 126 -9.47 8.37 2.45
CA PHE A 126 -10.13 9.07 3.55
C PHE A 126 -11.21 8.22 4.20
N ASN A 127 -12.11 7.64 3.41
CA ASN A 127 -13.17 6.78 3.93
C ASN A 127 -12.62 5.53 4.61
N PHE A 128 -11.51 4.98 4.13
CA PHE A 128 -10.84 3.85 4.80
C PHE A 128 -10.26 4.23 6.16
N VAL A 129 -9.75 5.45 6.31
CA VAL A 129 -9.10 5.92 7.55
C VAL A 129 -10.08 6.50 8.55
N CYS A 130 -11.07 7.25 8.07
CA CYS A 130 -12.01 8.05 8.85
C CYS A 130 -13.40 7.42 8.95
N GLY A 131 -13.74 6.49 8.06
CA GLY A 131 -14.94 5.69 8.19
C GLY A 131 -14.74 4.69 9.33
N GLU A 132 -15.65 4.69 10.30
CA GLU A 132 -15.64 3.63 11.32
C GLU A 132 -15.71 2.26 10.63
N PRO A 133 -15.00 1.24 11.12
CA PRO A 133 -15.26 -0.12 10.68
C PRO A 133 -16.72 -0.45 11.03
N GLU A 134 -17.51 -0.88 10.05
CA GLU A 134 -18.80 -1.53 10.31
C GLU A 134 -18.64 -2.73 11.26
#